data_AF-A0A7V0Z9E5-F1
#
_entry.id   AF-A0A7V0Z9E5-F1
#
_cell.length_a   1.000
_cell.length_b   1.000
_cell.length_c   1.000
_cell.angle_alpha   90.00
_cell.angle_beta   90.00
_cell.angle_gamma   90.00
#
_symmetry.space_group_name_H-M   'P 1'
#
loop_
_entity.id
_entity.type
_entity.pdbx_description
1 polymer ?
#
loop_
_entity_poly.entity_id
_entity_poly.type
_entity_poly.pdbx_seq_one_letter_code
_entity_poly.pdbx_strand_id
1 'polypeptide(L)'
;MGYDVLKRFECYRCEACHAPRVEELIAKGVNVLAPQSVIVGEEVNLDNVEPTVVLGAGTKILGVDTMIGAGTEIQGSAVIK
;
A
#
# COMPACT_ATOMS: atom_id res chain seq x y z
N MET A 1 8.97 -13.31 -14.38
CA MET A 1 9.45 -11.99 -13.97
C MET A 1 9.29 -11.88 -12.46
N GLY A 2 10.39 -11.97 -11.71
CA GLY A 2 10.38 -11.78 -10.25
C GLY A 2 10.73 -10.33 -9.95
N TYR A 3 9.90 -9.66 -9.15
CA TYR A 3 10.24 -8.34 -8.64
C TYR A 3 11.13 -8.52 -7.41
N ASP A 4 12.43 -8.42 -7.66
CA ASP A 4 13.51 -8.36 -6.68
C ASP A 4 13.46 -6.98 -6.01
N VAL A 5 12.82 -6.89 -4.84
CA VAL A 5 12.68 -5.62 -4.09
C VAL A 5 12.98 -5.84 -2.60
N LEU A 6 14.14 -6.42 -2.26
CA LEU A 6 14.56 -6.52 -0.86
C LEU A 6 16.06 -6.29 -0.66
N LYS A 7 16.61 -5.16 -1.12
CA LYS A 7 17.90 -4.62 -0.62
C LYS A 7 18.02 -3.10 -0.70
N ARG A 8 17.41 -2.38 0.25
CA ARG A 8 17.83 -1.07 0.80
C ARG A 8 16.70 -0.63 1.77
N PHE A 9 16.71 -0.91 3.07
CA PHE A 9 17.70 -0.51 4.08
C PHE A 9 18.25 0.91 3.84
N GLU A 10 17.41 1.93 4.00
CA GLU A 10 17.85 3.27 4.37
C GLU A 10 16.72 4.02 5.10
N CYS A 11 16.74 3.80 6.42
CA CYS A 11 16.22 4.59 7.52
C CYS A 11 15.88 6.06 7.21
N TYR A 12 14.71 6.57 7.61
CA TYR A 12 14.60 7.95 8.09
C TYR A 12 13.67 8.03 9.31
N ARG A 13 14.31 8.08 10.49
CA ARG A 13 13.84 8.73 11.74
C ARG A 13 12.35 8.57 12.10
N CYS A 14 12.10 7.72 13.10
CA CYS A 14 10.97 7.86 14.03
C CYS A 14 9.57 7.81 13.40
N GLU A 15 9.05 6.60 13.16
CA GLU A 15 7.64 6.19 13.28
C GLU A 15 7.63 4.69 12.96
N ALA A 16 7.81 3.89 14.01
CA ALA A 16 7.84 2.44 13.86
C ALA A 16 6.49 1.96 13.26
N CYS A 17 6.56 0.98 12.35
CA CYS A 17 5.51 -0.01 12.09
C CYS A 17 4.46 0.21 10.97
N HIS A 18 4.67 1.01 9.91
CA HIS A 18 3.73 1.04 8.76
C HIS A 18 3.99 0.00 7.64
N ALA A 19 5.10 -0.75 7.71
CA ALA A 19 5.50 -1.70 6.65
C ALA A 19 4.67 -3.00 6.54
N PRO A 20 4.23 -3.67 7.63
CA PRO A 20 3.76 -5.06 7.52
C PRO A 20 2.49 -5.17 6.65
N ARG A 21 1.59 -4.19 6.73
CA ARG A 21 0.34 -4.21 5.96
C ARG A 21 0.57 -3.96 4.48
N VAL A 22 1.53 -3.09 4.12
CA VAL A 22 1.89 -2.87 2.71
C VAL A 22 2.51 -4.13 2.14
N GLU A 23 3.36 -4.82 2.91
CA GLU A 23 3.91 -6.12 2.52
C GLU A 23 2.82 -7.19 2.36
N GLU A 24 1.82 -7.24 3.24
CA GLU A 24 0.66 -8.14 3.11
C GLU A 24 -0.15 -7.85 1.84
N LEU A 25 -0.35 -6.57 1.50
CA LEU A 25 -1.02 -6.18 0.26
C LEU A 25 -0.23 -6.61 -0.98
N ILE A 26 1.09 -6.40 -0.97
CA ILE A 26 1.98 -6.84 -2.05
C ILE A 26 1.95 -8.37 -2.17
N ALA A 27 1.99 -9.09 -1.06
CA ALA A 27 1.89 -10.54 -1.02
C ALA A 27 0.53 -11.06 -1.52
N LYS A 28 -0.54 -10.30 -1.28
CA LYS A 28 -1.89 -10.58 -1.79
C LYS A 28 -1.97 -10.41 -3.32
N GLY A 29 -1.12 -9.56 -3.90
CA GLY A 29 -1.01 -9.33 -5.35
C GLY A 29 -1.09 -7.85 -5.75
N VAL A 30 -1.37 -6.95 -4.80
CA VAL A 30 -1.52 -5.53 -5.04
C VAL A 30 -0.22 -4.95 -5.61
N ASN A 31 -0.34 -4.21 -6.70
CA ASN A 31 0.81 -3.61 -7.37
C ASN A 31 1.11 -2.24 -6.76
N VAL A 32 2.05 -2.20 -5.83
CA VAL A 32 2.45 -0.96 -5.16
C VAL A 32 3.68 -0.37 -5.85
N LEU A 33 3.52 0.78 -6.50
CA LEU A 33 4.58 1.43 -7.26
C LEU A 33 5.67 2.06 -6.37
N ALA A 34 5.27 2.58 -5.21
CA ALA A 34 6.18 3.25 -4.27
C ALA A 34 5.79 2.96 -2.82
N PRO A 35 6.09 1.75 -2.30
CA PRO A 35 5.66 1.33 -0.97
C PRO A 35 6.15 2.24 0.15
N GLN A 36 7.33 2.84 0.01
CA GLN A 36 7.86 3.84 0.97
C GLN A 36 7.00 5.11 1.12
N SER A 37 6.14 5.40 0.15
CA SER A 37 5.31 6.60 0.13
C SER A 37 3.82 6.29 0.33
N VAL A 38 3.47 5.01 0.46
CA VAL A 38 2.10 4.55 0.69
C VAL A 38 1.86 4.40 2.18
N ILE A 39 0.77 4.95 2.67
CA ILE A 39 0.37 4.84 4.07
C ILE A 39 -0.97 4.12 4.12
N VAL A 40 -1.03 3.04 4.89
CA VAL A 40 -2.26 2.30 5.15
C VAL A 40 -2.54 2.39 6.64
N GLY A 41 -3.67 2.99 6.99
CA GLY A 41 -4.15 3.11 8.37
C GLY A 41 -4.48 1.75 8.97
N GLU A 42 -4.43 1.66 10.30
CA GLU A 42 -4.77 0.42 11.01
C GLU A 42 -6.26 0.09 10.90
N GLU A 43 -7.10 1.10 10.74
CA GLU A 43 -8.53 0.94 10.49
C GLU A 43 -8.88 0.25 9.17
N VAL A 44 -7.97 0.24 8.19
CA VAL A 44 -8.25 -0.32 6.86
C VAL A 44 -8.33 -1.85 6.94
N ASN A 45 -9.40 -2.41 6.39
CA ASN A 45 -9.53 -3.85 6.25
C ASN A 45 -8.84 -4.34 4.96
N LEU A 46 -7.79 -5.15 5.10
CA LEU A 46 -7.03 -5.69 3.96
C LEU A 46 -7.86 -6.64 3.10
N ASP A 47 -8.90 -7.27 3.66
CA ASP A 47 -9.85 -8.09 2.90
C ASP A 47 -10.63 -7.27 1.86
N ASN A 48 -10.84 -5.97 2.10
CA ASN A 48 -11.55 -5.06 1.19
C ASN A 48 -10.67 -4.53 0.05
N VAL A 49 -9.37 -4.87 0.05
CA VAL A 49 -8.43 -4.50 -1.01
C VAL A 49 -8.21 -5.70 -1.91
N GLU A 50 -8.64 -5.57 -3.16
CA GLU A 50 -8.50 -6.61 -4.17
C GLU A 50 -7.05 -6.71 -4.70
N PRO A 51 -6.59 -7.91 -5.09
CA PRO A 51 -5.19 -8.16 -5.48
C PRO A 51 -4.77 -7.51 -6.81
N THR A 52 -5.69 -7.00 -7.63
CA THR A 52 -5.35 -6.36 -8.92
C THR A 52 -5.30 -4.84 -8.85
N VAL A 53 -5.29 -4.30 -7.62
CA VAL A 53 -5.21 -2.86 -7.38
C VAL A 53 -3.80 -2.35 -7.63
N VAL A 54 -3.70 -1.16 -8.23
CA VAL A 54 -2.43 -0.45 -8.42
C VAL A 54 -2.40 0.77 -7.51
N LEU A 55 -1.41 0.85 -6.63
CA LEU A 55 -1.20 1.98 -5.72
C LEU A 55 0.00 2.82 -6.13
N GLY A 56 -0.27 4.07 -6.49
CA GLY A 56 0.72 5.06 -6.86
C GLY A 56 1.43 5.70 -5.66
N ALA A 57 2.51 6.41 -5.97
CA ALA A 57 3.31 7.12 -4.96
C ALA A 57 2.51 8.23 -4.27
N GLY A 58 2.56 8.27 -2.94
CA GLY A 58 1.86 9.26 -2.11
C GLY A 58 0.44 8.86 -1.73
N THR A 59 0.01 7.64 -2.06
CA THR A 59 -1.34 7.16 -1.72
C THR A 59 -1.48 6.93 -0.22
N LYS A 60 -2.54 7.46 0.38
CA LYS A 60 -2.89 7.26 1.80
C LYS A 60 -4.28 6.66 1.90
N ILE A 61 -4.40 5.52 2.55
CA ILE A 61 -5.66 4.82 2.79
C ILE A 61 -5.91 4.86 4.29
N LEU A 62 -6.92 5.63 4.72
CA LEU A 62 -7.23 5.89 6.12
C LEU A 62 -8.71 5.67 6.46
N GLY A 63 -9.49 5.07 5.55
CA GLY A 63 -10.92 4.83 5.74
C GLY A 63 -11.21 3.40 6.17
N VAL A 64 -11.93 3.22 7.27
CA VAL A 64 -12.34 1.91 7.81
C VAL A 64 -13.21 1.11 6.83
N ASP A 65 -14.06 1.81 6.08
CA ASP A 65 -14.94 1.24 5.06
C ASP A 65 -14.36 1.37 3.63
N THR A 66 -13.05 1.63 3.51
CA THR A 66 -12.43 1.74 2.18
C THR A 66 -12.48 0.40 1.48
N MET A 67 -13.18 0.36 0.35
CA MET A 67 -13.24 -0.78 -0.54
C MET A 67 -12.57 -0.41 -1.86
N ILE A 68 -11.52 -1.14 -2.22
CA ILE A 68 -10.83 -0.94 -3.50
C ILE A 68 -11.04 -2.18 -4.35
N GLY A 69 -11.89 -2.03 -5.36
CA GLY A 69 -12.24 -3.11 -6.27
C GLY A 69 -11.09 -3.49 -7.21
N ALA A 70 -11.17 -4.72 -7.72
CA ALA A 70 -10.24 -5.27 -8.69
C ALA A 70 -10.11 -4.37 -9.92
N GLY A 71 -8.87 -4.14 -10.38
CA GLY A 71 -8.56 -3.27 -11.52
C GLY A 71 -8.63 -1.77 -11.21
N THR A 72 -8.78 -1.37 -9.94
CA THR A 72 -8.65 0.05 -9.56
C THR A 72 -7.20 0.47 -9.61
N GLU A 73 -6.94 1.54 -10.33
CA GLU A 73 -5.61 2.15 -10.42
C GLU A 73 -5.65 3.55 -9.82
N ILE A 74 -4.85 3.76 -8.78
CA ILE A 74 -4.72 5.03 -8.10
C ILE A 74 -3.37 5.61 -8.47
N GLN A 75 -3.40 6.65 -9.31
CA GLN A 75 -2.21 7.39 -9.69
C GLN A 75 -2.07 8.66 -8.86
N GLY A 76 -0.83 8.99 -8.48
CA GLY A 76 -0.49 10.19 -7.73
C GLY A 76 -0.81 10.12 -6.23
N SER A 77 -0.71 11.27 -5.57
CA SER A 77 -0.95 11.43 -4.13
C SER A 77 -2.45 11.48 -3.83
N ALA A 78 -3.10 10.32 -3.78
CA ALA A 78 -4.51 10.22 -3.39
C ALA A 78 -4.67 9.98 -1.88
N VAL A 79 -5.69 10.58 -1.28
CA VAL A 79 -6.08 10.32 0.11
C VAL A 79 -7.49 9.78 0.13
N ILE A 80 -7.63 8.54 0.57
CA ILE A 80 -8.91 7.82 0.68
C ILE A 80 -9.23 7.70 2.17
N LYS A 81 -10.42 8.13 2.54
CA LYS A 81 -10.90 8.24 3.91
C LYS A 81 -12.37 7.89 3.97
#